data_AF-A0AAE0GT97-F1
#
_entry.id   AF-A0AAE0GT97-F1
#
_cell.length_a   1.000
_cell.length_b   1.000
_cell.length_c   1.000
_cell.angle_alpha   90.00
_cell.angle_beta   90.00
_cell.angle_gamma   90.00
#
_symmetry.space_group_name_H-M   'P 1'
#
loop_
_entity.id
_entity.type
_entity.pdbx_description
1 polymer ?
#
loop_
_entity_poly.entity_id
_entity_poly.type
_entity_poly.pdbx_seq_one_letter_code
_entity_poly.pdbx_strand_id
1 'polypeptide(L)'
;MGGKRRKTSSTSSSVPIRAQGKGLVKSTPRNAFDPHGSDDNTYTVRETKVEGRRFGKTSWLIGWEGYDGFADSWEPIENLAGHKQDITAFRKREEVRIAEATEATKKRKADAAAAAAAADAAVLA
;
A
#
# COMPACT_ATOMS: atom_id res chain seq x y z
N MET A 1 -32.93 46.66 -16.17
CA MET A 1 -32.52 45.65 -17.17
C MET A 1 -32.92 44.27 -16.67
N GLY A 2 -33.98 43.66 -17.22
CA GLY A 2 -34.49 42.36 -16.77
C GLY A 2 -34.44 41.32 -17.89
N GLY A 3 -33.48 40.40 -17.80
CA GLY A 3 -33.20 39.38 -18.82
C GLY A 3 -34.31 38.33 -18.94
N LYS A 4 -34.72 38.06 -20.18
CA LYS A 4 -35.69 37.01 -20.55
C LYS A 4 -35.09 35.62 -20.25
N ARG A 5 -35.72 34.86 -19.35
CA ARG A 5 -35.37 33.45 -19.07
C ARG A 5 -35.91 32.57 -20.19
N ARG A 6 -35.01 31.91 -20.94
CA ARG A 6 -35.36 30.94 -22.00
C ARG A 6 -35.85 29.64 -21.36
N LYS A 7 -37.03 29.16 -21.78
CA LYS A 7 -37.65 27.89 -21.37
C LYS A 7 -36.96 26.74 -22.10
N THR A 8 -36.19 25.91 -21.39
CA THR A 8 -35.62 24.67 -21.93
C THR A 8 -36.65 23.55 -21.79
N SER A 9 -37.23 23.12 -22.90
CA SER A 9 -38.04 21.91 -22.96
C SER A 9 -37.12 20.69 -23.05
N SER A 10 -36.62 20.20 -21.91
CA SER A 10 -36.13 18.83 -21.82
C SER A 10 -37.31 17.94 -21.46
N THR A 11 -38.01 17.44 -22.47
CA THR A 11 -38.94 16.33 -22.32
C THR A 11 -38.10 15.11 -21.93
N SER A 12 -37.86 14.92 -20.63
CA SER A 12 -37.35 13.64 -20.12
C SER A 12 -38.48 12.64 -20.29
N SER A 13 -38.36 11.75 -21.26
CA SER A 13 -39.20 10.56 -21.33
C SER A 13 -38.92 9.73 -20.08
N SER A 14 -39.72 9.94 -19.04
CA SER A 14 -39.68 9.18 -17.80
C SER A 14 -40.25 7.78 -18.04
N VAL A 15 -39.53 6.96 -18.79
CA VAL A 15 -39.82 5.53 -18.84
C VAL A 15 -38.93 4.87 -17.80
N PRO A 16 -39.46 4.45 -16.63
CA PRO A 16 -38.65 3.71 -15.67
C PRO A 16 -38.21 2.38 -16.29
N ILE A 17 -36.92 2.10 -16.25
CA ILE A 17 -36.34 0.83 -16.70
C ILE A 17 -37.03 -0.30 -15.93
N ARG A 18 -37.64 -1.26 -16.65
CA ARG A 18 -38.33 -2.40 -16.04
C ARG A 18 -37.31 -3.31 -15.35
N ALA A 19 -37.53 -3.58 -14.07
CA ALA A 19 -36.73 -4.54 -13.30
C ALA A 19 -36.77 -5.93 -13.96
N GLN A 20 -35.61 -6.47 -14.34
CA GLN A 20 -35.46 -7.86 -14.77
C GLN A 20 -34.75 -8.65 -13.66
N GLY A 21 -35.42 -9.69 -13.15
CA GLY A 21 -34.89 -10.60 -12.14
C GLY A 21 -36.02 -11.33 -11.38
N LYS A 22 -35.91 -12.66 -11.23
CA LYS A 22 -36.80 -13.46 -10.37
C LYS A 22 -36.15 -13.57 -8.99
N GLY A 23 -36.51 -12.67 -8.08
CA GLY A 23 -36.01 -12.66 -6.69
C GLY A 23 -36.80 -11.69 -5.81
N LEU A 24 -37.00 -12.05 -4.54
CA LEU A 24 -37.90 -11.36 -3.59
C LEU A 24 -37.33 -10.01 -3.07
N VAL A 25 -36.08 -9.68 -3.38
CA VAL A 25 -35.43 -8.40 -3.01
C VAL A 25 -35.05 -7.64 -4.28
N LYS A 26 -35.88 -6.67 -4.67
CA LYS A 26 -35.63 -5.78 -5.81
C LYS A 26 -34.76 -4.59 -5.37
N SER A 27 -33.46 -4.79 -5.22
CA SER A 27 -32.54 -3.65 -5.15
C SER A 27 -32.33 -3.12 -6.56
N THR A 28 -32.93 -1.99 -6.89
CA THR A 28 -32.59 -1.27 -8.13
C THR A 28 -31.29 -0.52 -7.84
N PRO A 29 -30.18 -0.82 -8.52
CA PRO A 29 -28.95 -0.07 -8.31
C PRO A 29 -29.24 1.40 -8.63
N ARG A 30 -29.02 2.28 -7.65
CA ARG A 30 -29.34 3.72 -7.80
C ARG A 30 -28.44 4.39 -8.86
N ASN A 31 -27.28 3.82 -9.15
CA ASN A 31 -26.30 4.25 -10.15
C ASN A 31 -25.71 3.00 -10.84
N ALA A 32 -25.25 3.13 -12.09
CA ALA A 32 -24.36 2.16 -12.70
C ALA A 32 -23.07 2.14 -11.85
N PHE A 33 -22.89 1.08 -11.07
CA PHE A 33 -21.74 0.94 -10.21
C PHE A 33 -20.54 0.56 -11.07
N ASP A 34 -19.79 1.55 -11.55
CA ASP A 34 -18.33 1.60 -11.43
C ASP A 34 -17.75 2.97 -11.87
N PRO A 35 -17.40 3.89 -10.95
CA PRO A 35 -16.66 5.11 -11.29
C PRO A 35 -15.17 4.86 -11.60
N HIS A 36 -14.69 3.61 -11.50
CA HIS A 36 -13.35 3.18 -11.89
C HIS A 36 -13.35 2.26 -13.12
N GLY A 37 -14.40 2.31 -13.96
CA GLY A 37 -14.53 1.54 -15.20
C GLY A 37 -13.57 1.93 -16.33
N SER A 38 -12.33 2.31 -16.01
CA SER A 38 -11.21 2.28 -16.94
C SER A 38 -10.48 0.97 -16.67
N ASP A 39 -10.34 0.10 -17.68
CA ASP A 39 -9.64 -1.20 -17.58
C ASP A 39 -8.13 -1.09 -17.21
N ASP A 40 -7.67 0.09 -16.81
CA ASP A 40 -6.30 0.39 -16.36
C ASP A 40 -6.26 0.52 -14.83
N ASN A 41 -6.27 -0.62 -14.13
CA ASN A 41 -5.89 -0.70 -12.70
C ASN A 41 -4.36 -0.56 -12.49
N THR A 42 -3.68 0.16 -13.38
CA THR A 42 -2.24 0.38 -13.32
C THR A 42 -1.98 1.72 -12.64
N TYR A 43 -1.28 1.69 -11.51
CA TYR A 43 -0.92 2.88 -10.74
C TYR A 43 0.59 3.00 -10.63
N THR A 44 1.11 4.23 -10.68
CA THR A 44 2.55 4.48 -10.56
C THR A 44 3.02 4.33 -9.12
N VAL A 45 4.08 3.56 -8.93
CA VAL A 45 4.75 3.40 -7.64
C VAL A 45 5.58 4.64 -7.35
N ARG A 46 5.37 5.26 -6.17
CA ARG A 46 6.23 6.32 -5.64
C ARG A 46 7.46 5.75 -4.97
N GLU A 47 7.26 4.79 -4.06
CA GLU A 47 8.34 4.20 -3.29
C GLU A 47 8.01 2.79 -2.78
N THR A 48 9.05 1.96 -2.65
CA THR A 48 8.99 0.66 -1.97
C THR A 48 9.47 0.84 -0.53
N LYS A 49 8.62 0.52 0.45
CA LYS A 49 8.88 0.81 1.87
C LYS A 49 9.39 -0.39 2.67
N VAL A 50 8.82 -1.57 2.44
CA VAL A 50 9.07 -2.75 3.28
C VAL A 50 8.97 -4.02 2.44
N GLU A 51 9.88 -4.96 2.67
CA GLU A 51 9.76 -6.37 2.26
C GLU A 51 9.29 -7.21 3.45
N GLY A 52 8.23 -8.00 3.27
CA GLY A 52 7.71 -8.85 4.34
C GLY A 52 7.09 -10.15 3.82
N ARG A 53 6.87 -11.11 4.73
CA ARG A 53 6.15 -12.34 4.40
C ARG A 53 4.72 -12.24 4.90
N ARG A 54 3.75 -12.29 3.98
CA ARG A 54 2.31 -12.30 4.28
C ARG A 54 1.69 -13.52 3.63
N PHE A 55 0.89 -14.26 4.38
CA PHE A 55 0.19 -15.46 3.88
C PHE A 55 1.13 -16.47 3.18
N GLY A 56 2.35 -16.62 3.69
CA GLY A 56 3.35 -17.55 3.14
C GLY A 56 4.09 -17.04 1.90
N LYS A 57 3.69 -15.90 1.33
CA LYS A 57 4.31 -15.27 0.15
C LYS A 57 5.06 -13.99 0.52
N THR A 58 6.05 -13.62 -0.29
CA THR A 58 6.73 -12.32 -0.15
C THR A 58 5.83 -11.23 -0.72
N SER A 59 5.54 -10.23 0.10
CA SER A 59 4.75 -9.06 -0.25
C SER A 59 5.52 -7.80 0.11
N TRP A 60 5.22 -6.73 -0.62
CA TRP A 60 5.92 -5.46 -0.56
C TRP A 60 4.94 -4.37 -0.18
N LEU A 61 5.31 -3.51 0.77
CA LEU A 61 4.51 -2.33 1.07
C LEU A 61 4.87 -1.21 0.09
N ILE A 62 3.88 -0.79 -0.71
CA ILE A 62 4.06 0.15 -1.80
C ILE A 62 3.35 1.46 -1.46
N GLY A 63 4.08 2.57 -1.60
CA GLY A 63 3.51 3.91 -1.60
C GLY A 63 3.12 4.31 -3.02
N TRP A 64 1.86 4.68 -3.20
CA TRP A 64 1.31 5.09 -4.49
C TRP A 64 1.56 6.57 -4.77
N GLU A 65 1.87 6.92 -6.02
CA GLU A 65 2.05 8.31 -6.42
C GLU A 65 0.72 9.09 -6.34
N GLY A 66 0.76 10.28 -5.74
CA GLY A 66 -0.43 11.13 -5.56
C GLY A 66 -1.33 10.73 -4.37
N TYR A 67 -0.98 9.67 -3.64
CA TYR A 67 -1.68 9.25 -2.43
C TYR A 67 -0.84 9.41 -1.17
N ASP A 68 -1.51 9.56 -0.04
CA ASP A 68 -0.87 9.59 1.27
C ASP A 68 -0.54 8.18 1.77
N GLY A 69 0.32 8.07 2.78
CA GLY A 69 0.79 6.79 3.33
C GLY A 69 -0.33 5.90 3.89
N PHE A 70 -1.52 6.43 4.17
CA PHE A 70 -2.68 5.63 4.53
C PHE A 70 -3.20 4.74 3.40
N ALA A 71 -2.87 5.08 2.15
CA ALA A 71 -3.22 4.29 0.98
C ALA A 71 -2.17 3.22 0.65
N ASP A 72 -1.08 3.11 1.43
CA ASP A 72 -0.05 2.11 1.19
C ASP A 72 -0.67 0.69 1.22
N SER A 73 -0.37 -0.11 0.20
CA SER A 73 -0.90 -1.47 0.08
C SER A 73 0.21 -2.52 0.01
N TRP A 74 -0.15 -3.75 0.38
CA TRP A 74 0.75 -4.90 0.34
C TRP A 74 0.60 -5.63 -0.99
N GLU A 75 1.53 -5.38 -1.91
CA GLU A 75 1.51 -5.96 -3.25
C GLU A 75 2.42 -7.19 -3.36
N PRO A 76 1.99 -8.26 -4.06
CA PRO A 76 2.88 -9.36 -4.41
C PRO A 76 3.94 -8.90 -5.41
N ILE A 77 5.06 -9.63 -5.46
CA ILE A 77 6.14 -9.35 -6.43
C ILE A 77 5.67 -9.40 -7.90
N GLU A 78 4.63 -10.19 -8.16
CA GLU A 78 3.98 -10.33 -9.47
C GLU A 78 3.43 -8.99 -9.97
N ASN A 79 2.86 -8.17 -9.08
CA ASN A 79 2.30 -6.85 -9.41
C ASN A 79 3.41 -5.80 -9.64
N LEU A 80 4.63 -6.09 -9.21
CA LEU A 80 5.78 -5.18 -9.30
C LEU A 80 6.76 -5.57 -10.41
N ALA A 81 6.34 -6.41 -11.35
CA ALA A 81 7.21 -6.90 -12.42
C ALA A 81 7.87 -5.77 -13.25
N GLY A 82 7.25 -4.59 -13.33
CA GLY A 82 7.80 -3.39 -13.97
C GLY A 82 8.79 -2.57 -13.11
N HIS A 83 8.85 -2.82 -11.79
CA HIS A 83 9.57 -2.02 -10.80
C HIS A 83 10.76 -2.76 -10.16
N LYS A 84 11.39 -3.67 -10.91
CA LYS A 84 12.51 -4.50 -10.40
C LYS A 84 13.73 -3.69 -9.95
N GLN A 85 13.96 -2.53 -10.57
CA GLN A 85 15.07 -1.63 -10.22
C GLN A 85 14.87 -1.06 -8.82
N ASP A 86 13.66 -0.60 -8.50
CA ASP A 86 13.29 -0.02 -7.21
C ASP A 86 13.41 -1.06 -6.09
N ILE A 87 12.96 -2.28 -6.35
CA ILE A 87 13.12 -3.43 -5.44
C ILE A 87 14.59 -3.72 -5.16
N THR A 88 15.43 -3.71 -6.20
CA THR A 88 16.86 -4.00 -6.07
C THR A 88 17.57 -2.92 -5.27
N ALA A 89 17.26 -1.65 -5.55
CA ALA A 89 17.79 -0.50 -4.81
C ALA A 89 17.38 -0.55 -3.34
N PHE A 90 16.12 -0.88 -3.05
CA PHE A 90 15.61 -1.06 -1.70
C PHE A 90 16.38 -2.16 -0.95
N ARG A 91 16.52 -3.35 -1.55
CA ARG A 91 17.24 -4.48 -0.92
C ARG A 91 18.69 -4.14 -0.61
N LYS A 92 19.38 -3.48 -1.54
CA LYS A 92 20.77 -3.06 -1.33
C LYS A 92 20.90 -2.07 -0.17
N ARG A 93 19.97 -1.11 -0.06
CA ARG A 93 19.95 -0.15 1.06
C ARG A 93 19.71 -0.87 2.39
N GLU A 94 18.79 -1.83 2.41
CA GLU A 94 18.45 -2.54 3.64
C GLU A 94 19.56 -3.52 4.08
N GLU A 95 20.28 -4.13 3.14
CA GLU A 95 21.46 -4.94 3.43
C GLU A 95 22.53 -4.15 4.18
N VAL A 96 22.86 -2.93 3.70
CA VAL A 96 23.82 -2.03 4.36
C VAL A 96 23.36 -1.68 5.77
N ARG A 97 22.09 -1.31 5.92
CA ARG A 97 21.50 -0.96 7.22
C ARG A 97 21.54 -2.12 8.21
N ILE A 98 21.23 -3.33 7.76
CA ILE A 98 21.29 -4.55 8.57
C ILE A 98 22.73 -4.83 8.97
N ALA A 99 23.69 -4.75 8.04
CA ALA A 99 25.10 -4.95 8.33
C ALA A 99 25.58 -3.99 9.44
N GLU A 100 25.31 -2.70 9.31
CA GLU A 100 25.66 -1.69 10.32
C GLU A 100 24.99 -1.97 11.68
N ALA A 101 23.71 -2.36 11.68
CA ALA A 101 23.00 -2.72 12.91
C ALA A 101 23.59 -3.98 13.59
N THR A 102 24.03 -4.97 12.80
CA THR A 102 24.68 -6.19 13.33
C THR A 102 26.06 -5.89 13.91
N GLU A 103 26.84 -5.00 13.28
CA GLU A 103 28.14 -4.58 13.81
C GLU A 103 27.97 -3.75 15.09
N ALA A 104 26.99 -2.85 15.13
CA ALA A 104 26.67 -2.09 16.33
C ALA A 104 26.24 -3.00 17.51
N THR A 105 25.45 -4.04 17.24
CA THR A 105 25.05 -5.01 18.27
C THR A 105 26.19 -5.92 18.70
N LYS A 106 27.09 -6.37 17.80
CA LYS A 106 28.31 -7.09 18.16
C LYS A 106 29.20 -6.25 19.08
N LYS A 107 29.41 -4.96 18.74
CA LYS A 107 30.19 -4.04 19.58
C LYS A 107 29.57 -3.87 20.97
N ARG A 108 28.25 -3.65 21.05
CA ARG A 108 27.53 -3.58 22.34
C ARG A 108 27.63 -4.87 23.14
N LYS A 109 27.55 -6.03 22.48
CA LYS A 109 27.68 -7.33 23.14
C LYS A 109 29.10 -7.55 23.67
N ALA A 110 30.12 -7.14 22.93
CA ALA A 110 31.52 -7.23 23.37
C ALA A 110 31.78 -6.33 24.59
N ASP A 111 31.26 -5.10 24.58
CA ASP A 111 31.35 -4.17 25.71
C ASP A 111 30.60 -4.70 26.95
N ALA A 112 29.38 -5.22 26.75
CA ALA A 112 28.62 -5.87 27.82
C ALA A 112 29.29 -7.14 28.37
N ALA A 113 29.94 -7.95 27.51
CA ALA A 113 30.69 -9.12 27.93
C ALA A 113 31.95 -8.73 28.72
N ALA A 114 32.64 -7.66 28.34
CA ALA A 114 33.77 -7.12 29.09
C ALA A 114 33.33 -6.58 30.46
N ALA A 115 32.19 -5.87 30.53
CA ALA A 115 31.61 -5.40 31.78
C ALA A 115 31.17 -6.57 32.70
N ALA A 116 30.58 -7.62 32.14
CA ALA A 116 30.20 -8.82 32.89
C ALA A 116 31.43 -9.57 33.44
N ALA A 117 32.51 -9.70 32.64
CA ALA A 117 33.75 -10.32 33.10
C ALA A 117 34.46 -9.52 34.20
N ALA A 118 34.40 -8.18 34.14
CA ALA A 118 34.94 -7.31 35.19
C ALA A 118 34.15 -7.42 36.51
N ALA A 119 32.83 -7.61 36.43
CA ALA A 119 31.99 -7.83 37.61
C ALA A 119 32.25 -9.20 38.27
N ASP A 120 32.47 -10.26 37.47
CA ASP A 120 32.78 -11.60 37.97
C ASP A 120 34.14 -11.65 38.71
N ALA A 121 35.15 -10.95 38.18
CA ALA A 121 36.47 -10.85 38.80
C ALA A 121 36.47 -10.10 40.15
N ALA A 122 35.53 -9.16 40.36
CA ALA A 122 35.42 -8.40 41.59
C ALA A 122 34.67 -9.15 42.72
N VAL A 123 33.97 -10.25 42.40
CA VAL A 123 33.23 -11.06 43.38
C VAL A 123 34.12 -12.17 44.00
N LEU A 124 35.25 -12.49 43.38
CA LEU A 124 36.21 -13.51 43.84
C LEU A 124 37.44 -12.94 44.60
N ALA A 125 37.53 -11.61 44.76
CA ALA A 125 38.57 -10.93 45.54
C ALA A 125 38.05 -10.52 46.92
#